data_AF-A0A6P9DPM9-F1
#
_entry.id   AF-A0A6P9DPM9-F1
#
_cell.length_a   1.000
_cell.length_b   1.000
_cell.length_c   1.000
_cell.angle_alpha   90.00
_cell.angle_beta   90.00
_cell.angle_gamma   90.00
#
_symmetry.space_group_name_H-M   'P 1'
#
loop_
_entity.id
_entity.type
_entity.pdbx_description
1 polymer ?
#
loop_
_entity_poly.entity_id
_entity_poly.type
_entity_poly.pdbx_seq_one_letter_code
_entity_poly.pdbx_strand_id
1 'polypeptide(L)'
;MWALPVLPDPELRGILCFRRGGGREETPVLAYESLAEESPKGKQKAYTGGESLDARSHLRPVPLRFCCATPGTQLAFSPPAGLGTGSDLQICIPKALTCCSRKMEERYQGLARSNMEQILQTASMDLKFLIMQNAALFQEAFEMVVRHARNHTNSMFRNYFRHVAARTSKLVGEFFTDISLYILGSDINVNDMVNEFFDSLFPLIYPHLIHPGAPDPPVETLECLRLARRDLKAFGPFPKIMMTQVSKSLQVTRLFLQALNLGIEVVNTTDHLRFSKECGRALLKMWYCPQCQDLLLAKPCAGFCGGVLQGCLASVVEIDGHWREYLRSLEGMVKGMKGTYDVEHVLLNLFSLVQDAIGYMQKNAGKLVTTISKLCGPSQQRQHRSAWNPEDHVADQRMMGATLVEPQETLSGRKRELVTKLRAHSGFYSSLPEYICSHSSTVHNNTFCWNGHEVVERYTHPPTRNGGRSQSGQHEAKARGPEPVISQIIDKLKHINQRKLLPIQD
;
A
#
# COMPACT_ATOMS: atom_id res chain seq x y z
N MET A 1 6.76 9.55 -15.32
CA MET A 1 7.44 8.38 -15.89
C MET A 1 8.12 7.65 -14.74
N TRP A 2 7.45 6.67 -14.14
CA TRP A 2 7.97 5.91 -13.00
C TRP A 2 7.97 4.44 -13.42
N ALA A 3 9.17 3.93 -13.69
CA ALA A 3 9.39 2.52 -13.99
C ALA A 3 9.37 1.73 -12.69
N LEU A 4 8.50 0.73 -12.61
CA LEU A 4 8.59 -0.34 -11.62
C LEU A 4 9.85 -1.17 -11.94
N PRO A 5 10.65 -1.59 -10.95
CA PRO A 5 11.73 -2.53 -11.21
C PRO A 5 11.14 -3.90 -11.57
N VAL A 6 11.55 -4.38 -12.74
CA VAL A 6 11.45 -5.76 -13.20
C VAL A 6 12.12 -6.66 -12.16
N LEU A 7 11.35 -7.56 -11.56
CA LEU A 7 11.89 -8.71 -10.83
C LEU A 7 12.46 -9.69 -11.86
N PRO A 8 13.75 -10.08 -11.79
CA PRO A 8 14.22 -11.25 -12.50
C PRO A 8 13.84 -12.51 -11.72
N ASP A 9 13.37 -13.47 -12.50
CA ASP A 9 12.84 -14.79 -12.18
C ASP A 9 14.00 -15.77 -11.77
N PRO A 10 13.83 -17.11 -11.77
CA PRO A 10 13.84 -17.95 -10.58
C PRO A 10 15.02 -18.93 -10.59
N GLU A 11 15.87 -18.99 -9.56
CA GLU A 11 16.73 -20.17 -9.36
C GLU A 11 17.42 -20.14 -7.98
N LEU A 12 16.91 -20.92 -7.03
CA LEU A 12 17.70 -21.38 -5.89
C LEU A 12 17.39 -22.86 -5.67
N ARG A 13 18.03 -23.68 -6.52
CA ARG A 13 18.34 -25.08 -6.22
C ARG A 13 19.10 -25.13 -4.90
N GLY A 14 18.65 -26.01 -4.01
CA GLY A 14 19.30 -26.26 -2.73
C GLY A 14 20.75 -26.71 -2.90
N ILE A 15 21.63 -26.10 -2.12
CA ILE A 15 23.00 -26.59 -1.92
C ILE A 15 22.92 -27.65 -0.83
N LEU A 16 22.91 -28.91 -1.27
CA LEU A 16 23.21 -30.09 -0.47
C LEU A 16 24.72 -30.16 -0.22
N CYS A 17 25.16 -30.05 1.03
CA CYS A 17 26.50 -30.47 1.43
C CYS A 17 26.44 -31.89 2.00
N PHE A 18 26.87 -32.86 1.21
CA PHE A 18 27.08 -34.25 1.64
C PHE A 18 28.36 -34.36 2.50
N ARG A 19 28.24 -34.89 3.72
CA ARG A 19 29.37 -35.44 4.47
C ARG A 19 29.43 -36.94 4.18
N ARG A 20 30.44 -37.35 3.41
CA ARG A 20 30.72 -38.77 3.15
C ARG A 20 31.34 -39.38 4.41
N GLY A 21 30.54 -40.12 5.18
CA GLY A 21 30.96 -41.01 6.25
C GLY A 21 30.11 -42.27 6.17
N GLY A 22 30.74 -43.41 5.94
CA GLY A 22 30.05 -44.65 5.59
C GLY A 22 29.31 -45.31 6.75
N GLY A 23 28.28 -46.09 6.39
CA GLY A 23 27.92 -47.33 7.07
C GLY A 23 26.73 -47.30 8.02
N ARG A 24 25.59 -47.83 7.50
CA ARG A 24 24.47 -48.54 8.16
C ARG A 24 23.39 -47.78 8.96
N GLU A 25 22.22 -47.77 8.32
CA GLU A 25 20.82 -48.00 8.79
C GLU A 25 20.25 -47.19 9.98
N GLU A 26 19.18 -46.46 9.66
CA GLU A 26 18.21 -45.89 10.59
C GLU A 26 17.03 -46.86 10.84
N THR A 27 16.55 -46.95 12.08
CA THR A 27 15.13 -46.85 12.46
C THR A 27 15.01 -46.51 13.95
N PRO A 28 13.89 -45.90 14.41
CA PRO A 28 13.89 -44.94 15.50
C PRO A 28 13.33 -45.48 16.83
N VAL A 29 13.84 -44.99 17.96
CA VAL A 29 13.14 -45.06 19.26
C VAL A 29 13.39 -43.80 20.09
N LEU A 30 12.30 -43.21 20.58
CA LEU A 30 12.22 -42.19 21.63
C LEU A 30 12.63 -42.79 22.98
N ALA A 31 13.57 -42.17 23.70
CA ALA A 31 13.60 -42.23 25.16
C ALA A 31 14.42 -41.08 25.76
N TYR A 32 13.81 -40.41 26.73
CA TYR A 32 14.42 -39.53 27.72
C TYR A 32 15.45 -40.30 28.57
N GLU A 33 16.57 -39.66 28.94
CA GLU A 33 17.21 -39.76 30.27
C GLU A 33 18.35 -38.74 30.33
N SER A 34 18.30 -37.74 31.22
CA SER A 34 18.65 -37.76 32.65
C SER A 34 20.16 -37.85 32.90
N LEU A 35 20.63 -36.89 33.71
CA LEU A 35 22.01 -36.66 34.12
C LEU A 35 22.59 -37.84 34.91
N ALA A 36 23.81 -38.26 34.58
CA ALA A 36 24.74 -38.82 35.57
C ALA A 36 26.19 -38.64 35.09
N GLU A 37 27.00 -38.01 35.94
CA GLU A 37 28.46 -37.94 35.84
C GLU A 37 29.08 -39.33 35.98
N GLU A 38 30.01 -39.69 35.08
CA GLU A 38 31.04 -40.68 35.38
C GLU A 38 32.41 -39.98 35.50
N SER A 39 32.95 -40.00 36.72
CA SER A 39 34.33 -39.63 37.04
C SER A 39 35.25 -40.86 36.92
N PRO A 40 36.48 -40.73 36.41
CA PRO A 40 37.35 -41.88 36.20
C PRO A 40 38.21 -42.22 37.43
N LYS A 41 38.34 -43.53 37.66
CA LYS A 41 39.43 -44.23 38.37
C LYS A 41 39.41 -44.21 39.91
N GLY A 42 38.95 -45.34 40.46
CA GLY A 42 39.34 -45.80 41.78
C GLY A 42 40.81 -46.23 41.83
N LYS A 43 41.52 -45.74 42.86
CA LYS A 43 42.58 -46.46 43.56
C LYS A 43 42.47 -46.14 45.04
N GLN A 44 42.19 -47.17 45.83
CA GLN A 44 42.25 -47.17 47.29
C GLN A 44 43.70 -47.07 47.76
N LYS A 45 43.97 -46.15 48.68
CA LYS A 45 45.02 -46.29 49.71
C LYS A 45 44.52 -45.61 50.99
N ALA A 46 44.40 -46.39 52.05
CA ALA A 46 44.24 -45.92 53.41
C ALA A 46 45.60 -45.48 53.97
N TYR A 47 45.65 -44.31 54.61
CA TYR A 47 46.69 -43.92 55.55
C TYR A 47 46.04 -43.13 56.69
N THR A 48 46.29 -43.59 57.90
CA THR A 48 45.95 -42.99 59.20
C THR A 48 46.94 -41.89 59.57
N GLY A 49 46.49 -40.83 60.25
CA GLY A 49 47.35 -39.85 60.92
C GLY A 49 46.86 -38.41 60.77
N GLY A 50 46.49 -37.77 61.87
CA GLY A 50 45.88 -36.44 61.89
C GLY A 50 46.86 -35.27 61.86
N GLU A 51 46.31 -34.08 61.60
CA GLU A 51 46.66 -32.82 62.25
C GLU A 51 45.63 -31.74 61.85
N SER A 52 45.25 -30.95 62.84
CA SER A 52 44.41 -29.74 62.74
C SER A 52 45.11 -28.66 61.92
N LEU A 53 44.38 -27.87 61.11
CA LEU A 53 44.60 -26.42 60.95
C LEU A 53 43.53 -25.75 60.05
N ASP A 54 42.73 -24.92 60.73
CA ASP A 54 42.18 -23.63 60.36
C ASP A 54 41.39 -23.37 59.06
N ALA A 55 40.21 -22.80 59.31
CA ALA A 55 39.33 -22.13 58.37
C ALA A 55 39.99 -20.87 57.77
N ARG A 56 40.17 -20.87 56.44
CA ARG A 56 40.09 -19.66 55.63
C ARG A 56 39.41 -19.98 54.31
N SER A 57 38.16 -19.56 54.22
CA SER A 57 37.33 -19.57 53.02
C SER A 57 37.97 -18.73 51.90
N HIS A 58 38.73 -19.38 51.02
CA HIS A 58 38.97 -18.84 49.68
C HIS A 58 37.79 -19.22 48.78
N LEU A 59 36.87 -18.28 48.60
CA LEU A 59 35.93 -18.27 47.47
C LEU A 59 36.75 -18.45 46.19
N ARG A 60 36.67 -19.63 45.56
CA ARG A 60 37.19 -19.82 44.21
C ARG A 60 36.30 -19.01 43.24
N PRO A 61 36.87 -18.17 42.37
CA PRO A 61 36.08 -17.50 41.35
C PRO A 61 35.53 -18.55 40.37
N VAL A 62 34.22 -18.51 40.13
CA VAL A 62 33.57 -19.27 39.06
C VAL A 62 34.24 -18.86 37.73
N PRO A 63 34.60 -19.80 36.84
CA PRO A 63 35.31 -19.45 35.61
C PRO A 63 34.49 -18.51 34.72
N LEU A 64 35.13 -17.42 34.30
CA LEU A 64 34.71 -16.33 33.42
C LEU A 64 34.10 -16.68 32.04
N ARG A 65 33.89 -17.97 31.73
CA ARG A 65 33.44 -18.43 30.40
C ARG A 65 31.92 -18.36 30.19
N PHE A 66 31.13 -18.07 31.22
CA PHE A 66 29.66 -18.09 31.11
C PHE A 66 28.99 -16.72 30.89
N CYS A 67 29.68 -15.59 31.11
CA CYS A 67 29.08 -14.23 31.07
C CYS A 67 28.47 -13.80 29.70
N CYS A 68 28.77 -14.47 28.58
CA CYS A 68 28.30 -14.02 27.25
C CYS A 68 28.02 -15.15 26.24
N ALA A 69 27.86 -16.41 26.67
CA ALA A 69 27.56 -17.49 25.72
C ALA A 69 26.05 -17.52 25.39
N THR A 70 25.61 -16.66 24.47
CA THR A 70 24.26 -16.73 23.89
C THR A 70 24.15 -17.90 22.92
N PRO A 71 23.24 -18.87 23.10
CA PRO A 71 22.91 -19.83 22.05
C PRO A 71 22.09 -19.11 20.96
N GLY A 72 22.56 -19.11 19.71
CA GLY A 72 21.73 -18.76 18.55
C GLY A 72 22.11 -17.52 17.73
N THR A 73 23.00 -16.65 18.21
CA THR A 73 23.58 -15.57 17.38
C THR A 73 24.96 -15.99 16.89
N GLN A 74 25.16 -16.11 15.57
CA GLN A 74 26.47 -16.35 14.91
C GLN A 74 27.43 -15.16 15.03
N LEU A 75 27.43 -14.45 16.15
CA LEU A 75 28.33 -13.33 16.39
C LEU A 75 29.40 -13.81 17.36
N ALA A 76 30.61 -14.02 16.83
CA ALA A 76 31.82 -14.24 17.59
C ALA A 76 32.13 -12.98 18.41
N PHE A 77 31.52 -12.85 19.59
CA PHE A 77 31.82 -11.78 20.53
C PHE A 77 33.04 -12.17 21.36
N SER A 78 34.05 -11.31 21.43
CA SER A 78 35.05 -11.38 22.50
C SER A 78 34.40 -10.81 23.76
N PRO A 79 34.06 -11.64 24.77
CA PRO A 79 33.67 -11.12 26.07
C PRO A 79 34.84 -10.31 26.67
N PRO A 80 34.55 -9.31 27.54
CA PRO A 80 35.60 -8.69 28.33
C PRO A 80 36.34 -9.76 29.14
N ALA A 81 37.63 -9.56 29.36
CA ALA A 81 38.51 -10.51 30.05
C ALA A 81 38.19 -10.66 31.57
N GLY A 82 37.22 -9.90 32.10
CA GLY A 82 36.88 -9.80 33.53
C GLY A 82 35.48 -9.23 33.76
N LEU A 83 34.86 -9.52 34.92
CA LEU A 83 33.73 -8.73 35.42
C LEU A 83 34.23 -7.32 35.78
N GLY A 84 33.59 -6.30 35.23
CA GLY A 84 33.89 -4.90 35.54
C GLY A 84 32.95 -4.31 36.57
N THR A 85 33.36 -3.21 37.22
CA THR A 85 32.48 -2.38 38.06
C THR A 85 31.48 -1.56 37.23
N GLY A 86 31.62 -1.52 35.89
CA GLY A 86 30.67 -0.91 34.97
C GLY A 86 30.55 0.61 35.04
N SER A 87 31.55 1.30 35.59
CA SER A 87 31.56 2.76 35.74
C SER A 87 31.53 3.54 34.41
N ASP A 88 31.77 2.88 33.28
CA ASP A 88 31.79 3.43 31.93
C ASP A 88 30.44 3.31 31.19
N LEU A 89 29.51 2.50 31.69
CA LEU A 89 28.17 2.29 31.09
C LEU A 89 27.24 3.48 31.35
N GLN A 90 26.47 3.87 30.34
CA GLN A 90 25.59 5.05 30.40
C GLN A 90 24.10 4.69 30.56
N ILE A 91 23.71 3.47 30.18
CA ILE A 91 22.31 3.05 30.08
C ILE A 91 22.06 1.83 30.98
N CYS A 92 22.87 0.78 30.84
CA CYS A 92 22.80 -0.46 31.61
C CYS A 92 23.58 -0.35 32.92
N ILE A 93 23.20 0.61 33.78
CA ILE A 93 23.90 0.85 35.05
C ILE A 93 23.75 -0.39 35.96
N PRO A 94 24.85 -1.10 36.29
CA PRO A 94 24.78 -2.29 37.15
C PRO A 94 24.67 -1.89 38.62
N LYS A 95 24.02 -2.73 39.44
CA LYS A 95 24.02 -2.57 40.90
C LYS A 95 25.33 -3.05 41.56
N ALA A 96 26.09 -3.92 40.88
CA ALA A 96 27.34 -4.48 41.39
C ALA A 96 28.35 -4.74 40.26
N LEU A 97 28.39 -5.96 39.72
CA LEU A 97 29.27 -6.35 38.63
C LEU A 97 28.48 -6.41 37.32
N THR A 98 29.15 -6.13 36.19
CA THR A 98 28.57 -6.22 34.85
C THR A 98 29.43 -7.09 33.94
N CYS A 99 28.75 -7.86 33.08
CA CYS A 99 29.40 -8.53 31.96
C CYS A 99 29.56 -7.59 30.74
N CYS A 100 29.02 -6.37 30.77
CA CYS A 100 29.04 -5.43 29.65
C CYS A 100 30.15 -4.38 29.72
N SER A 101 30.80 -4.13 28.59
CA SER A 101 31.63 -2.94 28.35
C SER A 101 30.83 -1.88 27.58
N ARG A 102 31.28 -0.62 27.61
CA ARG A 102 30.69 0.46 26.78
C ARG A 102 30.54 0.10 25.30
N LYS A 103 31.53 -0.60 24.72
CA LYS A 103 31.47 -1.04 23.30
C LYS A 103 30.36 -2.08 23.07
N MET A 104 30.06 -2.92 24.06
CA MET A 104 28.94 -3.87 23.97
C MET A 104 27.60 -3.14 24.16
N GLU A 105 27.52 -2.16 25.05
CA GLU A 105 26.33 -1.30 25.23
C GLU A 105 25.96 -0.57 23.93
N GLU A 106 26.94 0.03 23.25
CA GLU A 106 26.74 0.69 21.94
C GLU A 106 26.27 -0.28 20.85
N ARG A 107 26.80 -1.51 20.83
CA ARG A 107 26.35 -2.56 19.90
C ARG A 107 24.93 -3.03 20.19
N TYR A 108 24.59 -3.26 21.46
CA TYR A 108 23.23 -3.63 21.85
C TYR A 108 22.23 -2.51 21.55
N GLN A 109 22.65 -1.24 21.60
CA GLN A 109 21.79 -0.13 21.20
C GLN A 109 21.46 -0.19 19.71
N GLY A 110 22.44 -0.51 18.87
CA GLY A 110 22.23 -0.76 17.44
C GLY A 110 21.30 -1.95 17.20
N LEU A 111 21.52 -3.05 17.93
CA LEU A 111 20.68 -4.24 17.85
C LEU A 111 19.23 -3.96 18.28
N ALA A 112 19.02 -3.18 19.33
CA ALA A 112 17.69 -2.78 19.77
C ALA A 112 16.95 -1.99 18.71
N ARG A 113 17.62 -1.05 18.03
CA ARG A 113 16.99 -0.33 16.91
C ARG A 113 16.65 -1.27 15.75
N SER A 114 17.59 -2.12 15.35
CA SER A 114 17.36 -3.09 14.26
C SER A 114 16.23 -4.06 14.59
N ASN A 115 16.13 -4.54 15.84
CA ASN A 115 15.08 -5.44 16.27
C ASN A 115 13.71 -4.76 16.21
N MET A 116 13.63 -3.50 16.64
CA MET A 116 12.40 -2.71 16.54
C MET A 116 11.98 -2.51 15.07
N GLU A 117 12.92 -2.14 14.19
CA GLU A 117 12.67 -2.03 12.75
C GLU A 117 12.15 -3.35 12.15
N GLN A 118 12.76 -4.49 12.50
CA GLN A 118 12.34 -5.81 12.03
C GLN A 118 10.95 -6.21 12.54
N ILE A 119 10.62 -5.92 13.80
CA ILE A 119 9.28 -6.21 14.36
C ILE A 119 8.22 -5.37 13.66
N LEU A 120 8.49 -4.08 13.41
CA LEU A 120 7.55 -3.22 12.66
C LEU A 120 7.31 -3.74 11.24
N GLN A 121 8.39 -4.09 10.52
CA GLN A 121 8.28 -4.67 9.19
C GLN A 121 7.47 -5.96 9.20
N THR A 122 7.70 -6.83 10.18
CA THR A 122 6.95 -8.08 10.34
C THR A 122 5.47 -7.80 10.62
N ALA A 123 5.17 -6.81 11.46
CA ALA A 123 3.79 -6.41 11.77
C ALA A 123 3.03 -5.88 10.53
N SER A 124 3.73 -5.13 9.67
CA SER A 124 3.12 -4.46 8.52
C SER A 124 3.05 -5.30 7.26
N MET A 125 3.72 -6.46 7.20
CA MET A 125 3.84 -7.29 5.99
C MET A 125 2.48 -7.56 5.32
N ASP A 126 1.48 -8.01 6.08
CA ASP A 126 0.16 -8.37 5.54
C ASP A 126 -0.55 -7.14 4.95
N LEU A 127 -0.52 -6.02 5.68
CA LEU A 127 -1.11 -4.76 5.25
C LEU A 127 -0.41 -4.22 3.99
N LYS A 128 0.92 -4.25 3.99
CA LYS A 128 1.77 -3.80 2.88
C LYS A 128 1.48 -4.60 1.62
N PHE A 129 1.52 -5.93 1.73
CA PHE A 129 1.25 -6.82 0.62
C PHE A 129 -0.17 -6.60 0.06
N LEU A 130 -1.16 -6.50 0.95
CA LEU A 130 -2.55 -6.26 0.58
C LEU A 130 -2.70 -4.98 -0.27
N ILE A 131 -2.15 -3.86 0.17
CA ILE A 131 -2.29 -2.59 -0.57
C ILE A 131 -1.48 -2.62 -1.87
N MET A 132 -0.22 -3.06 -1.82
CA MET A 132 0.66 -3.06 -3.00
C MET A 132 0.14 -3.96 -4.12
N GLN A 133 -0.26 -5.19 -3.79
CA GLN A 133 -0.79 -6.14 -4.76
C GLN A 133 -2.08 -5.61 -5.41
N ASN A 134 -2.99 -5.05 -4.60
CA ASN A 134 -4.24 -4.53 -5.13
C ASN A 134 -4.04 -3.24 -5.93
N ALA A 135 -3.11 -2.36 -5.56
CA ALA A 135 -2.79 -1.17 -6.35
C ALA A 135 -2.31 -1.54 -7.76
N ALA A 136 -1.38 -2.50 -7.87
CA ALA A 136 -0.91 -3.01 -9.14
C ALA A 136 -2.05 -3.64 -9.97
N LEU A 137 -2.85 -4.50 -9.32
CA LEU A 137 -4.00 -5.14 -9.95
C LEU A 137 -5.01 -4.13 -10.49
N PHE A 138 -5.36 -3.10 -9.72
CA PHE A 138 -6.32 -2.09 -10.18
C PHE A 138 -5.79 -1.27 -11.33
N GLN A 139 -4.49 -0.92 -11.31
CA GLN A 139 -3.86 -0.20 -12.42
C GLN A 139 -3.92 -1.01 -13.72
N GLU A 140 -3.55 -2.30 -13.67
CA GLU A 140 -3.65 -3.20 -14.82
C GLU A 140 -5.10 -3.40 -15.27
N ALA A 141 -6.03 -3.57 -14.33
CA ALA A 141 -7.43 -3.77 -14.65
C ALA A 141 -8.05 -2.55 -15.34
N PHE A 142 -7.72 -1.32 -14.92
CA PHE A 142 -8.20 -0.11 -15.59
C PHE A 142 -7.63 0.04 -16.99
N GLU A 143 -6.36 -0.28 -17.20
CA GLU A 143 -5.75 -0.31 -18.54
C GLU A 143 -6.46 -1.32 -19.45
N MET A 144 -6.78 -2.51 -18.91
CA MET A 144 -7.55 -3.53 -19.63
C MET A 144 -8.95 -3.04 -19.98
N VAL A 145 -9.67 -2.39 -19.07
CA VAL A 145 -10.99 -1.79 -19.35
C VAL A 145 -10.90 -0.79 -20.50
N VAL A 146 -9.92 0.13 -20.48
CA VAL A 146 -9.70 1.12 -21.55
C VAL A 146 -9.48 0.44 -22.89
N ARG A 147 -8.64 -0.62 -22.92
CA ARG A 147 -8.38 -1.39 -24.13
C ARG A 147 -9.63 -2.08 -24.66
N HIS A 148 -10.44 -2.71 -23.81
CA HIS A 148 -11.69 -3.34 -24.22
C HIS A 148 -12.71 -2.32 -24.73
N ALA A 149 -12.87 -1.18 -24.05
CA ALA A 149 -13.76 -0.10 -24.46
C ALA A 149 -13.37 0.47 -25.84
N ARG A 150 -12.07 0.66 -26.10
CA ARG A 150 -11.54 1.03 -27.42
C ARG A 150 -11.91 -0.02 -28.48
N ASN A 151 -11.70 -1.30 -28.17
CA ASN A 151 -12.00 -2.39 -29.10
C ASN A 151 -13.50 -2.51 -29.41
N HIS A 152 -14.36 -2.38 -28.40
CA HIS A 152 -15.82 -2.39 -28.57
C HIS A 152 -16.27 -1.21 -29.44
N THR A 153 -15.73 -0.02 -29.20
CA THR A 153 -16.05 1.18 -29.99
C THR A 153 -15.61 1.01 -31.45
N ASN A 154 -14.40 0.50 -31.69
CA ASN A 154 -13.93 0.20 -33.06
C ASN A 154 -14.76 -0.89 -33.74
N SER A 155 -15.16 -1.93 -33.01
CA SER A 155 -16.02 -3.01 -33.51
C SER A 155 -17.39 -2.47 -33.91
N MET A 156 -17.98 -1.59 -33.09
CA MET A 156 -19.23 -0.89 -33.40
C MET A 156 -19.11 -0.14 -34.74
N PHE A 157 -18.06 0.65 -34.93
CA PHE A 157 -17.83 1.34 -36.22
C PHE A 157 -17.65 0.36 -37.39
N ARG A 158 -16.92 -0.74 -37.22
CA ARG A 158 -16.75 -1.76 -38.27
C ARG A 158 -18.05 -2.48 -38.61
N ASN A 159 -18.96 -2.64 -37.66
CA ASN A 159 -20.20 -3.37 -37.87
C ASN A 159 -21.29 -2.48 -38.48
N TYR A 160 -21.47 -1.27 -37.96
CA TYR A 160 -22.58 -0.39 -38.32
C TYR A 160 -22.20 0.77 -39.26
N PHE A 161 -20.91 1.15 -39.32
CA PHE A 161 -20.43 2.33 -40.04
C PHE A 161 -19.16 2.02 -40.87
N ARG A 162 -19.20 0.92 -41.65
CA ARG A 162 -18.05 0.36 -42.40
C ARG A 162 -17.25 1.36 -43.22
N HIS A 163 -17.92 2.29 -43.88
CA HIS A 163 -17.34 3.28 -44.81
C HIS A 163 -16.45 4.33 -44.12
N VAL A 164 -16.60 4.53 -42.80
CA VAL A 164 -15.80 5.47 -42.00
C VAL A 164 -14.91 4.76 -40.99
N ALA A 165 -15.08 3.45 -40.77
CA ALA A 165 -14.42 2.68 -39.72
C ALA A 165 -12.89 2.81 -39.71
N ALA A 166 -12.23 2.85 -40.87
CA ALA A 166 -10.78 3.03 -40.94
C ALA A 166 -10.33 4.41 -40.44
N ARG A 167 -11.08 5.47 -40.80
CA ARG A 167 -10.81 6.85 -40.40
C ARG A 167 -11.14 7.08 -38.93
N THR A 168 -12.26 6.55 -38.45
CA THR A 168 -12.66 6.67 -37.05
C THR A 168 -11.77 5.85 -36.11
N SER A 169 -11.10 4.80 -36.59
CA SER A 169 -10.19 4.00 -35.76
C SER A 169 -9.04 4.81 -35.16
N LYS A 170 -8.52 5.82 -35.86
CA LYS A 170 -7.48 6.71 -35.34
C LYS A 170 -8.05 7.61 -34.23
N LEU A 171 -9.18 8.26 -34.52
CA LEU A 171 -9.89 9.13 -33.57
C LEU A 171 -10.27 8.40 -32.28
N VAL A 172 -10.79 7.18 -32.38
CA VAL A 172 -11.11 6.32 -31.22
C VAL A 172 -9.83 5.96 -30.46
N GLY A 173 -8.72 5.68 -31.17
CA GLY A 173 -7.43 5.41 -30.55
C GLY A 173 -6.90 6.57 -29.72
N GLU A 174 -6.93 7.78 -30.26
CA GLU A 174 -6.50 9.01 -29.57
C GLU A 174 -7.36 9.26 -28.32
N PHE A 175 -8.69 9.21 -28.46
CA PHE A 175 -9.61 9.42 -27.34
C PHE A 175 -9.36 8.46 -26.15
N PHE A 176 -9.18 7.15 -26.41
CA PHE A 176 -8.89 6.20 -25.33
C PHE A 176 -7.45 6.28 -24.81
N THR A 177 -6.52 6.82 -25.60
CA THR A 177 -5.16 7.12 -25.12
C THR A 177 -5.20 8.27 -24.12
N ASP A 178 -5.97 9.33 -24.40
CA ASP A 178 -6.16 10.45 -23.49
C ASP A 178 -6.85 10.02 -22.18
N ILE A 179 -7.82 9.11 -22.25
CA ILE A 179 -8.41 8.49 -21.05
C ILE A 179 -7.34 7.77 -20.21
N SER A 180 -6.49 6.97 -20.84
CA SER A 180 -5.40 6.25 -20.15
C SER A 180 -4.44 7.24 -19.47
N LEU A 181 -4.01 8.28 -20.21
CA LEU A 181 -3.14 9.33 -19.70
C LEU A 181 -3.78 10.08 -18.52
N TYR A 182 -5.08 10.37 -18.58
CA TYR A 182 -5.80 11.00 -17.47
C TYR A 182 -5.75 10.14 -16.20
N ILE A 183 -6.02 8.83 -16.32
CA ILE A 183 -5.99 7.89 -15.18
C ILE A 183 -4.57 7.83 -14.58
N LEU A 184 -3.54 7.87 -15.42
CA LEU A 184 -2.13 7.87 -15.01
C LEU A 184 -1.64 9.20 -14.42
N GLY A 185 -2.46 10.25 -14.48
CA GLY A 185 -2.19 11.52 -13.78
C GLY A 185 -1.92 12.72 -14.68
N SER A 186 -2.11 12.62 -16.00
CA SER A 186 -2.04 13.79 -16.88
C SER A 186 -3.19 14.78 -16.61
N ASP A 187 -2.92 16.07 -16.78
CA ASP A 187 -3.90 17.15 -16.56
C ASP A 187 -4.75 17.42 -17.81
N ILE A 188 -5.36 16.36 -18.34
CA ILE A 188 -6.23 16.41 -19.51
C ILE A 188 -7.62 16.91 -19.08
N ASN A 189 -8.17 17.87 -19.81
CA ASN A 189 -9.55 18.30 -19.62
C ASN A 189 -10.51 17.35 -20.36
N VAL A 190 -11.28 16.58 -19.60
CA VAL A 190 -12.23 15.59 -20.14
C VAL A 190 -13.26 16.24 -21.07
N ASN A 191 -13.68 17.49 -20.81
CA ASN A 191 -14.66 18.16 -21.65
C ASN A 191 -14.08 18.50 -23.02
N ASP A 192 -12.80 18.91 -23.06
CA ASP A 192 -12.12 19.25 -24.31
C ASP A 192 -11.84 17.98 -25.12
N MET A 193 -11.37 16.91 -24.46
CA MET A 193 -11.18 15.58 -25.06
C MET A 193 -12.47 15.04 -25.70
N VAL A 194 -13.60 15.10 -25.01
CA VAL A 194 -14.89 14.66 -25.57
C VAL A 194 -15.35 15.59 -26.70
N ASN A 195 -15.15 16.90 -26.56
CA ASN A 195 -15.50 17.84 -27.62
C ASN A 195 -14.70 17.60 -28.89
N GLU A 196 -13.38 17.41 -28.78
CA GLU A 196 -12.49 17.13 -29.89
C GLU A 196 -12.87 15.83 -30.59
N PHE A 197 -13.26 14.80 -29.81
CA PHE A 197 -13.81 13.57 -30.36
C PHE A 197 -15.03 13.83 -31.26
N PHE A 198 -16.03 14.57 -30.76
CA PHE A 198 -17.25 14.85 -31.55
C PHE A 198 -17.02 15.88 -32.67
N ASP A 199 -16.11 16.84 -32.49
CA ASP A 199 -15.67 17.78 -33.53
C ASP A 199 -15.07 17.04 -34.72
N SER A 200 -14.22 16.04 -34.46
CA SER A 200 -13.59 15.24 -35.49
C SER A 200 -14.51 14.15 -36.06
N LEU A 201 -15.47 13.65 -35.27
CA LEU A 201 -16.43 12.64 -35.73
C LEU A 201 -17.45 13.23 -36.72
N PHE A 202 -17.92 14.45 -36.47
CA PHE A 202 -18.97 15.07 -37.28
C PHE A 202 -18.67 15.15 -38.78
N PRO A 203 -17.54 15.72 -39.23
CA PRO A 203 -17.19 15.80 -40.65
C PRO A 203 -16.93 14.43 -41.28
N LEU A 204 -16.70 13.37 -40.48
CA LEU A 204 -16.56 12.00 -41.00
C LEU A 204 -17.92 11.35 -41.26
N ILE A 205 -18.93 11.59 -40.41
CA ILE A 205 -20.23 10.92 -40.55
C ILE A 205 -21.17 11.71 -41.46
N TYR A 206 -21.23 13.04 -41.31
CA TYR A 206 -22.23 13.86 -41.98
C TYR A 206 -22.24 13.72 -43.52
N PRO A 207 -21.11 13.78 -44.25
CA PRO A 207 -21.13 13.70 -45.71
C PRO A 207 -21.76 12.40 -46.25
N HIS A 208 -21.48 11.29 -45.57
CA HIS A 208 -21.99 9.96 -45.94
C HIS A 208 -23.48 9.79 -45.62
N LEU A 209 -24.04 10.61 -44.73
CA LEU A 209 -25.49 10.64 -44.51
C LEU A 209 -26.24 11.30 -45.67
N ILE A 210 -25.62 12.29 -46.32
CA ILE A 210 -26.31 13.14 -47.31
C ILE A 210 -26.05 12.66 -48.73
N HIS A 211 -24.82 12.24 -49.02
CA HIS A 211 -24.43 11.71 -50.32
C HIS A 211 -23.66 10.40 -50.16
N PRO A 212 -24.37 9.28 -49.91
CA PRO A 212 -23.72 7.97 -49.83
C PRO A 212 -22.91 7.69 -51.11
N GLY A 213 -21.60 7.48 -50.97
CA GLY A 213 -20.71 7.16 -52.10
C GLY A 213 -20.16 8.35 -52.90
N ALA A 214 -20.47 9.59 -52.52
CA ALA A 214 -19.82 10.76 -53.11
C ALA A 214 -18.35 10.89 -52.67
N PRO A 215 -17.50 11.59 -53.47
CA PRO A 215 -16.15 11.94 -53.05
C PRO A 215 -16.14 12.71 -51.74
N ASP A 216 -15.05 12.60 -50.97
CA ASP A 216 -14.91 13.36 -49.74
C ASP A 216 -14.97 14.88 -50.03
N PRO A 217 -15.70 15.67 -49.21
CA PRO A 217 -15.79 17.11 -49.36
C PRO A 217 -14.41 17.80 -49.28
N PRO A 218 -14.28 19.03 -49.84
CA PRO A 218 -13.09 19.86 -49.66
C PRO A 218 -12.78 20.07 -48.17
N VAL A 219 -11.49 20.23 -47.84
CA VAL A 219 -11.01 20.39 -46.47
C VAL A 219 -11.67 21.59 -45.78
N GLU A 220 -11.91 22.68 -46.52
CA GLU A 220 -12.58 23.89 -46.03
C GLU A 220 -14.02 23.61 -45.58
N THR A 221 -14.70 22.71 -46.29
CA THR A 221 -16.06 22.28 -45.92
C THR A 221 -16.02 21.42 -44.65
N LEU A 222 -15.04 20.52 -44.53
CA LEU A 222 -14.87 19.69 -43.34
C LEU A 222 -14.55 20.52 -42.09
N GLU A 223 -13.72 21.56 -42.21
CA GLU A 223 -13.42 22.47 -41.10
C GLU A 223 -14.63 23.34 -40.72
N CYS A 224 -15.41 23.82 -41.70
CA CYS A 224 -16.67 24.51 -41.41
C CYS A 224 -17.65 23.62 -40.63
N LEU A 225 -17.80 22.35 -41.06
CA LEU A 225 -18.63 21.38 -40.34
C LEU A 225 -18.15 21.20 -38.89
N ARG A 226 -16.83 21.06 -38.69
CA ARG A 226 -16.20 20.93 -37.38
C ARG A 226 -16.57 22.10 -36.46
N LEU A 227 -16.45 23.33 -36.95
CA LEU A 227 -16.79 24.55 -36.19
C LEU A 227 -18.30 24.67 -35.92
N ALA A 228 -19.15 24.35 -36.91
CA ALA A 228 -20.60 24.49 -36.81
C ALA A 228 -21.26 23.41 -35.93
N ARG A 229 -20.57 22.29 -35.67
CA ARG A 229 -21.07 21.11 -34.93
C ARG A 229 -21.76 21.48 -33.60
N ARG A 230 -21.18 22.42 -32.84
CA ARG A 230 -21.66 22.82 -31.50
C ARG A 230 -22.96 23.61 -31.58
N ASP A 231 -22.98 24.63 -32.42
CA ASP A 231 -24.12 25.54 -32.58
C ASP A 231 -25.34 24.81 -33.15
N LEU A 232 -25.08 23.84 -34.03
CA LEU A 232 -26.11 22.98 -34.62
C LEU A 232 -26.64 21.90 -33.65
N LYS A 233 -25.97 21.68 -32.51
CA LYS A 233 -26.23 20.56 -31.60
C LYS A 233 -26.37 19.24 -32.38
N ALA A 234 -25.44 18.99 -33.31
CA ALA A 234 -25.57 17.92 -34.31
C ALA A 234 -25.82 16.53 -33.69
N PHE A 235 -25.20 16.27 -32.54
CA PHE A 235 -25.34 15.03 -31.78
C PHE A 235 -26.28 15.15 -30.56
N GLY A 236 -27.12 16.19 -30.50
CA GLY A 236 -28.09 16.37 -29.42
C GLY A 236 -27.46 16.45 -28.02
N PRO A 237 -28.03 15.78 -27.00
CA PRO A 237 -27.52 15.83 -25.63
C PRO A 237 -26.31 14.93 -25.37
N PHE A 238 -26.02 14.00 -26.29
CA PHE A 238 -25.07 12.90 -26.07
C PHE A 238 -23.64 13.35 -25.73
N PRO A 239 -23.04 14.37 -26.39
CA PRO A 239 -21.73 14.87 -25.99
C PRO A 239 -21.68 15.34 -24.53
N LYS A 240 -22.72 16.03 -24.05
CA LYS A 240 -22.78 16.51 -22.67
C LYS A 240 -22.98 15.38 -21.65
N ILE A 241 -23.76 14.36 -22.02
CA ILE A 241 -23.92 13.13 -21.22
C ILE A 241 -22.56 12.44 -21.08
N MET A 242 -21.85 12.26 -22.20
CA MET A 242 -20.52 11.64 -22.24
C MET A 242 -19.51 12.40 -21.39
N MET A 243 -19.43 13.73 -21.54
CA MET A 243 -18.57 14.59 -20.69
C MET A 243 -18.84 14.36 -19.21
N THR A 244 -20.11 14.35 -18.81
CA THR A 244 -20.49 14.22 -17.40
C THR A 244 -20.12 12.85 -16.83
N GLN A 245 -20.46 11.77 -17.56
CA GLN A 245 -20.20 10.40 -17.11
C GLN A 245 -18.69 10.12 -17.05
N VAL A 246 -17.97 10.41 -18.14
CA VAL A 246 -16.52 10.18 -18.23
C VAL A 246 -15.78 11.03 -17.21
N SER A 247 -16.12 12.32 -17.06
CA SER A 247 -15.42 13.20 -16.12
C SER A 247 -15.55 12.70 -14.68
N LYS A 248 -16.79 12.41 -14.25
CA LYS A 248 -17.04 11.93 -12.89
C LYS A 248 -16.39 10.56 -12.66
N SER A 249 -16.57 9.60 -13.57
CA SER A 249 -16.02 8.25 -13.39
C SER A 249 -14.48 8.23 -13.35
N LEU A 250 -13.83 9.04 -14.18
CA LEU A 250 -12.37 9.13 -14.21
C LEU A 250 -11.83 9.86 -12.97
N GLN A 251 -12.51 10.91 -12.50
CA GLN A 251 -12.11 11.63 -11.28
C GLN A 251 -12.12 10.71 -10.05
N VAL A 252 -13.18 9.92 -9.86
CA VAL A 252 -13.25 8.95 -8.75
C VAL A 252 -12.16 7.89 -8.88
N THR A 253 -11.96 7.36 -10.10
CA THR A 253 -10.93 6.34 -10.37
C THR A 253 -9.52 6.86 -10.06
N ARG A 254 -9.18 8.07 -10.51
CA ARG A 254 -7.88 8.70 -10.24
C ARG A 254 -7.69 8.92 -8.75
N LEU A 255 -8.71 9.41 -8.05
CA LEU A 255 -8.65 9.62 -6.61
C LEU A 255 -8.47 8.29 -5.85
N PHE A 256 -9.14 7.22 -6.27
CA PHE A 256 -9.00 5.89 -5.70
C PHE A 256 -7.56 5.35 -5.87
N LEU A 257 -6.98 5.45 -7.06
CA LEU A 257 -5.58 5.04 -7.31
C LEU A 257 -4.58 5.89 -6.51
N GLN A 258 -4.81 7.20 -6.41
CA GLN A 258 -4.01 8.09 -5.57
C GLN A 258 -4.09 7.71 -4.09
N ALA A 259 -5.28 7.30 -3.62
CA ALA A 259 -5.47 6.83 -2.26
C ALA A 259 -4.66 5.55 -2.00
N LEU A 260 -4.72 4.57 -2.89
CA LEU A 260 -3.92 3.35 -2.75
C LEU A 260 -2.41 3.64 -2.72
N ASN A 261 -1.92 4.49 -3.61
CA ASN A 261 -0.51 4.90 -3.62
C ASN A 261 -0.10 5.62 -2.33
N LEU A 262 -0.98 6.46 -1.79
CA LEU A 262 -0.75 7.07 -0.48
C LEU A 262 -0.73 6.02 0.64
N GLY A 263 -1.61 5.02 0.60
CA GLY A 263 -1.59 3.90 1.54
C GLY A 263 -0.25 3.16 1.53
N ILE A 264 0.31 2.90 0.34
CA ILE A 264 1.65 2.32 0.17
C ILE A 264 2.72 3.23 0.78
N GLU A 265 2.64 4.54 0.50
CA GLU A 265 3.59 5.52 1.05
C GLU A 265 3.55 5.53 2.58
N VAL A 266 2.36 5.62 3.18
CA VAL A 266 2.17 5.64 4.63
C VAL A 266 2.81 4.40 5.27
N VAL A 267 2.47 3.20 4.78
CA VAL A 267 3.00 1.94 5.32
C VAL A 267 4.51 1.87 5.15
N ASN A 268 5.04 2.13 3.94
CA ASN A 268 6.48 2.09 3.68
C ASN A 268 7.26 3.08 4.53
N THR A 269 6.71 4.27 4.78
CA THR A 269 7.40 5.23 5.65
C THR A 269 7.35 4.79 7.10
N THR A 270 6.21 4.27 7.57
CA THR A 270 6.11 3.76 8.95
C THR A 270 6.99 2.53 9.20
N ASP A 271 7.25 1.71 8.18
CA ASP A 271 8.16 0.55 8.23
C ASP A 271 9.62 0.95 8.48
N HIS A 272 10.03 2.14 8.04
CA HIS A 272 11.42 2.59 8.04
C HIS A 272 11.65 3.78 8.98
N LEU A 273 10.80 3.91 10.01
CA LEU A 273 10.88 5.02 10.94
C LEU A 273 12.19 5.02 11.72
N ARG A 274 12.80 6.20 11.79
CA ARG A 274 14.03 6.41 12.53
C ARG A 274 13.70 6.82 13.96
N PHE A 275 13.84 5.87 14.87
CA PHE A 275 13.62 6.12 16.28
C PHE A 275 14.64 7.11 16.87
N SER A 276 14.15 7.92 17.82
CA SER A 276 14.99 8.87 18.55
C SER A 276 16.12 8.19 19.33
N LYS A 277 17.14 8.97 19.70
CA LYS A 277 18.23 8.47 20.56
C LYS A 277 17.66 8.02 21.91
N GLU A 278 16.69 8.75 22.45
CA GLU A 278 15.94 8.45 23.68
C GLU A 278 15.24 7.10 23.58
N CYS A 279 14.50 6.86 22.50
CA CYS A 279 13.84 5.58 22.28
C CYS A 279 14.87 4.44 22.17
N GLY A 280 15.96 4.63 21.41
CA GLY A 280 17.03 3.63 21.35
C GLY A 280 17.64 3.28 22.71
N ARG A 281 17.78 4.27 23.62
CA ARG A 281 18.23 4.02 25.01
C ARG A 281 17.19 3.24 25.81
N ALA A 282 15.91 3.58 25.68
CA ALA A 282 14.81 2.91 26.38
C ALA A 282 14.65 1.45 25.91
N LEU A 283 14.73 1.21 24.60
CA LEU A 283 14.69 -0.13 24.00
C LEU A 283 15.88 -0.98 24.43
N LEU A 284 17.09 -0.40 24.45
CA LEU A 284 18.27 -1.08 25.00
C LEU A 284 18.04 -1.51 26.45
N LYS A 285 17.54 -0.58 27.27
CA LYS A 285 17.24 -0.83 28.69
C LYS A 285 16.20 -1.94 28.88
N MET A 286 15.23 -2.01 27.98
CA MET A 286 14.17 -3.01 28.02
C MET A 286 14.62 -4.40 27.58
N TRP A 287 15.41 -4.51 26.50
CA TRP A 287 15.71 -5.80 25.87
C TRP A 287 17.09 -6.39 26.18
N TYR A 288 18.11 -5.56 26.44
CA TYR A 288 19.51 -6.01 26.48
C TYR A 288 20.25 -5.71 27.80
N CYS A 289 19.75 -4.81 28.64
CA CYS A 289 20.38 -4.58 29.94
C CYS A 289 20.29 -5.76 30.94
N PRO A 290 19.25 -6.63 30.93
CA PRO A 290 19.27 -7.84 31.76
C PRO A 290 20.51 -8.71 31.51
N GLN A 291 20.92 -8.86 30.25
CA GLN A 291 22.06 -9.66 29.82
C GLN A 291 23.37 -9.09 30.37
N CYS A 292 23.47 -7.78 30.54
CA CYS A 292 24.62 -7.15 31.19
C CYS A 292 24.72 -7.48 32.69
N GLN A 293 23.62 -7.89 33.32
CA GLN A 293 23.52 -8.26 34.72
C GLN A 293 23.40 -9.79 34.94
N ASP A 294 23.80 -10.61 33.96
CA ASP A 294 23.66 -12.07 33.97
C ASP A 294 22.21 -12.59 34.06
N LEU A 295 21.23 -11.76 33.69
CA LEU A 295 19.80 -12.09 33.68
C LEU A 295 19.30 -12.45 32.26
N LEU A 296 19.91 -13.45 31.62
CA LEU A 296 19.65 -13.81 30.22
C LEU A 296 18.19 -14.18 29.91
N LEU A 297 17.46 -14.72 30.88
CA LEU A 297 16.07 -15.18 30.71
C LEU A 297 15.03 -14.16 31.21
N ALA A 298 15.48 -13.03 31.78
CA ALA A 298 14.56 -12.05 32.32
C ALA A 298 13.87 -11.28 31.19
N LYS A 299 12.54 -11.38 31.15
CA LYS A 299 11.71 -10.72 30.14
C LYS A 299 11.12 -9.42 30.71
N PRO A 300 10.90 -8.39 29.88
CA PRO A 300 10.34 -7.13 30.36
C PRO A 300 8.92 -7.31 30.89
N CYS A 301 8.61 -6.57 31.96
CA CYS A 301 7.25 -6.47 32.46
C CYS A 301 6.34 -5.80 31.43
N ALA A 302 5.09 -6.27 31.30
CA ALA A 302 4.13 -5.73 30.33
C ALA A 302 3.93 -4.20 30.47
N GLY A 303 3.77 -3.70 31.70
CA GLY A 303 3.64 -2.25 31.96
C GLY A 303 4.90 -1.45 31.65
N PHE A 304 6.09 -2.04 31.84
CA PHE A 304 7.36 -1.39 31.47
C PHE A 304 7.48 -1.31 29.95
N CYS A 305 7.16 -2.41 29.26
CA CYS A 305 7.13 -2.45 27.81
C CYS A 305 6.14 -1.42 27.22
N GLY A 306 4.92 -1.38 27.75
CA GLY A 306 3.91 -0.39 27.35
C GLY A 306 4.39 1.05 27.51
N GLY A 307 5.04 1.38 28.63
CA GLY A 307 5.60 2.71 28.86
C GLY A 307 6.73 3.08 27.89
N VAL A 308 7.62 2.15 27.58
CA VAL A 308 8.70 2.35 26.59
C VAL A 308 8.09 2.58 25.20
N LEU A 309 7.15 1.73 24.79
CA LEU A 309 6.55 1.81 23.46
C LEU A 309 5.62 3.02 23.28
N GLN A 310 4.93 3.46 24.34
CA GLN A 310 4.17 4.70 24.31
C GLN A 310 5.06 5.90 23.98
N GLY A 311 6.28 5.95 24.54
CA GLY A 311 7.25 7.00 24.23
C GLY A 311 7.87 6.84 22.83
N CYS A 312 8.22 5.61 22.44
CA CYS A 312 8.84 5.32 21.15
C CYS A 312 7.92 5.52 19.94
N LEU A 313 6.63 5.23 20.09
CA LEU A 313 5.63 5.25 19.02
C LEU A 313 4.68 6.45 19.12
N ALA A 314 4.96 7.45 19.96
CA ALA A 314 4.10 8.61 20.17
C ALA A 314 3.67 9.28 18.85
N SER A 315 4.63 9.52 17.93
CA SER A 315 4.35 10.09 16.60
C SER A 315 3.58 9.14 15.68
N VAL A 316 3.75 7.83 15.82
CA VAL A 316 3.05 6.81 15.00
C VAL A 316 1.58 6.72 15.40
N VAL A 317 1.28 6.81 16.70
CA VAL A 317 -0.09 6.79 17.21
C VAL A 317 -0.89 8.02 16.74
N GLU A 318 -0.23 9.15 16.44
CA GLU A 318 -0.93 10.31 15.84
C GLU A 318 -1.48 10.02 14.43
N ILE A 319 -0.87 9.09 13.69
CA ILE A 319 -1.31 8.68 12.35
C ILE A 319 -2.64 7.94 12.42
N ASP A 320 -2.87 7.20 13.51
CA ASP A 320 -3.94 6.22 13.67
C ASP A 320 -5.35 6.79 13.42
N GLY A 321 -5.63 8.00 13.93
CA GLY A 321 -6.89 8.69 13.67
C GLY A 321 -7.08 9.05 12.19
N HIS A 322 -6.02 9.52 11.54
CA HIS A 322 -6.02 9.88 10.12
C HIS A 322 -6.09 8.66 9.20
N TRP A 323 -5.43 7.56 9.59
CA TRP A 323 -5.48 6.27 8.92
C TRP A 323 -6.90 5.69 8.90
N ARG A 324 -7.60 5.73 10.04
CA ARG A 324 -9.00 5.28 10.11
C ARG A 324 -9.94 6.10 9.24
N GLU A 325 -9.73 7.41 9.17
CA GLU A 325 -10.50 8.26 8.25
C GLU A 325 -10.14 7.99 6.78
N TYR A 326 -8.89 7.69 6.48
CA TYR A 326 -8.44 7.28 5.15
C TYR A 326 -9.12 6.00 4.68
N LEU A 327 -9.17 4.97 5.52
CA LEU A 327 -9.86 3.72 5.17
C LEU A 327 -11.37 3.94 4.95
N ARG A 328 -12.00 4.80 5.76
CA ARG A 328 -13.41 5.20 5.56
C ARG A 328 -13.61 5.99 4.27
N SER A 329 -12.66 6.85 3.91
CA SER A 329 -12.70 7.61 2.66
C SER A 329 -12.55 6.70 1.44
N LEU A 330 -11.61 5.75 1.49
CA LEU A 330 -11.42 4.73 0.45
C LEU A 330 -12.69 3.86 0.28
N GLU A 331 -13.32 3.47 1.38
CA GLU A 331 -14.62 2.78 1.37
C GLU A 331 -15.70 3.63 0.70
N GLY A 332 -15.78 4.93 1.02
CA GLY A 332 -16.70 5.87 0.40
C GLY A 332 -16.50 5.99 -1.11
N MET A 333 -15.24 6.06 -1.57
CA MET A 333 -14.90 6.09 -3.00
C MET A 333 -15.42 4.83 -3.70
N VAL A 334 -15.12 3.64 -3.18
CA VAL A 334 -15.60 2.36 -3.77
C VAL A 334 -17.12 2.26 -3.77
N LYS A 335 -17.80 2.74 -2.71
CA LYS A 335 -19.27 2.78 -2.66
C LYS A 335 -19.86 3.71 -3.73
N GLY A 336 -19.19 4.82 -4.04
CA GLY A 336 -19.58 5.77 -5.07
C GLY A 336 -19.29 5.30 -6.51
N MET A 337 -18.35 4.37 -6.70
CA MET A 337 -18.07 3.74 -8.00
C MET A 337 -19.14 2.72 -8.36
N LYS A 338 -20.33 3.19 -8.75
CA LYS A 338 -21.46 2.36 -9.19
C LYS A 338 -22.18 3.01 -10.37
N GLY A 339 -22.76 2.18 -11.23
CA GLY A 339 -23.59 2.63 -12.36
C GLY A 339 -22.86 3.65 -13.23
N THR A 340 -23.46 4.83 -13.42
CA THR A 340 -22.95 5.93 -14.26
C THR A 340 -21.65 6.59 -13.75
N TYR A 341 -21.15 6.17 -12.59
CA TYR A 341 -19.89 6.64 -12.02
C TYR A 341 -18.82 5.54 -11.93
N ASP A 342 -19.19 4.29 -12.25
CA ASP A 342 -18.22 3.20 -12.35
C ASP A 342 -17.51 3.28 -13.71
N VAL A 343 -16.19 3.39 -13.69
CA VAL A 343 -15.38 3.53 -14.91
C VAL A 343 -15.47 2.31 -15.83
N GLU A 344 -15.61 1.10 -15.29
CA GLU A 344 -15.79 -0.10 -16.12
C GLU A 344 -17.11 0.00 -16.87
N HIS A 345 -18.19 0.32 -16.17
CA HIS A 345 -19.50 0.50 -16.77
C HIS A 345 -19.54 1.64 -17.80
N VAL A 346 -19.01 2.81 -17.43
CA VAL A 346 -19.03 4.00 -18.31
C VAL A 346 -18.22 3.74 -19.57
N LEU A 347 -16.96 3.29 -19.45
CA LEU A 347 -16.09 3.11 -20.60
C LEU A 347 -16.58 2.00 -21.52
N LEU A 348 -17.01 0.85 -20.97
CA LEU A 348 -17.51 -0.26 -21.78
C LEU A 348 -18.83 0.06 -22.48
N ASN A 349 -19.58 1.07 -22.04
CA ASN A 349 -20.83 1.51 -22.67
C ASN A 349 -20.67 2.70 -23.62
N LEU A 350 -19.47 3.28 -23.75
CA LEU A 350 -19.25 4.43 -24.63
C LEU A 350 -19.59 4.14 -26.10
N PHE A 351 -19.37 2.92 -26.59
CA PHE A 351 -19.74 2.55 -27.95
C PHE A 351 -21.24 2.76 -28.22
N SER A 352 -22.10 2.40 -27.25
CA SER A 352 -23.55 2.57 -27.35
C SER A 352 -23.91 4.04 -27.34
N LEU A 353 -23.28 4.83 -26.46
CA LEU A 353 -23.53 6.28 -26.38
C LEU A 353 -23.14 6.99 -27.68
N VAL A 354 -22.03 6.59 -28.31
CA VAL A 354 -21.60 7.10 -29.62
C VAL A 354 -22.57 6.66 -30.73
N GLN A 355 -23.04 5.42 -30.70
CA GLN A 355 -24.04 4.92 -31.64
C GLN A 355 -25.36 5.70 -31.53
N ASP A 356 -25.83 5.96 -30.32
CA ASP A 356 -27.05 6.75 -30.09
C ASP A 356 -26.89 8.21 -30.53
N ALA A 357 -25.71 8.79 -30.33
CA ALA A 357 -25.38 10.13 -30.84
C ALA A 357 -25.48 10.19 -32.36
N ILE A 358 -24.90 9.22 -33.07
CA ILE A 358 -25.00 9.13 -34.54
C ILE A 358 -26.45 8.88 -34.96
N GLY A 359 -27.18 8.01 -34.27
CA GLY A 359 -28.60 7.76 -34.53
C GLY A 359 -29.47 9.00 -34.36
N TYR A 360 -29.18 9.84 -33.36
CA TYR A 360 -29.84 11.14 -33.17
C TYR A 360 -29.59 12.08 -34.35
N MET A 361 -28.34 12.17 -34.80
CA MET A 361 -27.98 12.98 -35.96
C MET A 361 -28.70 12.50 -37.23
N GLN A 362 -28.75 11.19 -37.47
CA GLN A 362 -29.47 10.59 -38.59
C GLN A 362 -30.96 10.93 -38.58
N LYS A 363 -31.63 10.83 -37.42
CA LYS A 363 -33.05 11.20 -37.26
C LYS A 363 -33.32 12.68 -37.55
N ASN A 364 -32.32 13.55 -37.35
CA ASN A 364 -32.45 14.99 -37.54
C ASN A 364 -31.78 15.51 -38.83
N ALA A 365 -31.37 14.61 -39.74
CA ALA A 365 -30.58 14.95 -40.91
C ALA A 365 -31.24 16.04 -41.78
N GLY A 366 -32.56 16.01 -42.00
CA GLY A 366 -33.24 17.01 -42.84
C GLY A 366 -33.09 18.46 -42.35
N LYS A 367 -33.17 18.69 -41.02
CA LYS A 367 -32.93 20.02 -40.42
C LYS A 367 -31.46 20.42 -40.51
N LEU A 368 -30.58 19.43 -40.38
CA LEU A 368 -29.15 19.63 -40.39
C LEU A 368 -28.66 20.04 -41.80
N VAL A 369 -29.12 19.36 -42.85
CA VAL A 369 -28.80 19.69 -44.26
C VAL A 369 -29.17 21.13 -44.58
N THR A 370 -30.41 21.52 -44.31
CA THR A 370 -30.90 22.87 -44.65
C THR A 370 -30.13 23.98 -43.94
N THR A 371 -29.64 23.72 -42.72
CA THR A 371 -28.86 24.70 -41.94
C THR A 371 -27.40 24.73 -42.39
N ILE A 372 -26.79 23.55 -42.65
CA ILE A 372 -25.40 23.45 -43.10
C ILE A 372 -25.23 23.97 -44.51
N SER A 373 -26.15 23.72 -45.42
CA SER A 373 -26.10 24.29 -46.77
C SER A 373 -26.11 25.83 -46.75
N LYS A 374 -26.65 26.45 -45.70
CA LYS A 374 -26.60 27.92 -45.50
C LYS A 374 -25.30 28.38 -44.85
N LEU A 375 -24.74 27.60 -43.92
CA LEU A 375 -23.54 27.97 -43.14
C LEU A 375 -22.23 27.62 -43.86
N CYS A 376 -22.16 26.44 -44.45
CA CYS A 376 -20.97 25.84 -45.07
C CYS A 376 -21.12 25.62 -46.57
N GLY A 377 -22.24 26.02 -47.17
CA GLY A 377 -22.44 25.92 -48.61
C GLY A 377 -21.52 26.89 -49.37
N PRO A 378 -21.01 26.53 -50.56
CA PRO A 378 -20.31 27.46 -51.41
C PRO A 378 -21.22 28.65 -51.73
N SER A 379 -20.72 29.88 -51.53
CA SER A 379 -21.39 31.10 -51.97
C SER A 379 -21.77 30.95 -53.45
N GLN A 380 -23.01 31.30 -53.77
CA GLN A 380 -23.67 30.96 -55.04
C GLN A 380 -22.76 31.04 -56.27
N GLN A 381 -22.51 29.90 -56.94
CA GLN A 381 -22.58 29.83 -58.39
C GLN A 381 -22.75 28.39 -58.89
N ARG A 382 -23.81 28.21 -59.68
CA ARG A 382 -24.15 27.11 -60.62
C ARG A 382 -24.70 25.79 -60.06
N GLN A 383 -26.03 25.75 -60.12
CA GLN A 383 -26.90 24.68 -60.60
C GLN A 383 -26.17 23.45 -61.22
N HIS A 384 -26.45 22.28 -60.64
CA HIS A 384 -26.79 21.11 -61.43
C HIS A 384 -27.92 20.35 -60.72
N ARG A 385 -29.03 20.15 -61.42
CA ARG A 385 -30.14 19.31 -60.97
C ARG A 385 -29.70 17.85 -61.06
N SER A 386 -29.98 17.07 -60.04
CA SER A 386 -30.25 15.65 -60.19
C SER A 386 -31.35 15.27 -59.21
N ALA A 387 -32.37 14.59 -59.75
CA ALA A 387 -33.53 14.10 -59.02
C ALA A 387 -33.14 12.93 -58.11
N TRP A 388 -33.65 12.93 -56.87
CA TRP A 388 -33.53 11.81 -55.94
C TRP A 388 -34.92 11.20 -55.72
N ASN A 389 -35.06 9.90 -55.95
CA ASN A 389 -36.18 9.08 -55.52
C ASN A 389 -35.78 8.38 -54.20
N PRO A 390 -36.68 8.27 -53.20
CA PRO A 390 -36.40 7.52 -51.98
C PRO A 390 -36.84 6.05 -52.12
N GLU A 391 -35.94 5.11 -51.79
CA GLU A 391 -36.35 3.76 -51.41
C GLU A 391 -35.93 3.47 -49.96
N ASP A 392 -36.90 2.94 -49.22
CA ASP A 392 -36.88 2.55 -47.82
C ASP A 392 -36.07 1.28 -47.58
N HIS A 393 -35.26 1.25 -46.52
CA HIS A 393 -34.98 0.01 -45.79
C HIS A 393 -34.97 0.25 -44.27
N VAL A 394 -35.97 -0.35 -43.62
CA VAL A 394 -36.16 -0.44 -42.17
C VAL A 394 -35.33 -1.61 -41.60
N ALA A 395 -34.81 -1.40 -40.40
CA ALA A 395 -33.96 -2.32 -39.64
C ALA A 395 -34.67 -3.60 -39.17
N ASP A 396 -33.90 -4.66 -38.92
CA ASP A 396 -34.23 -5.65 -37.88
C ASP A 396 -33.06 -5.78 -36.90
N GLN A 397 -33.40 -5.71 -35.61
CA GLN A 397 -32.52 -5.56 -34.47
C GLN A 397 -32.63 -6.84 -33.63
N ARG A 398 -31.53 -7.55 -33.43
CA ARG A 398 -31.46 -8.64 -32.43
C ARG A 398 -30.61 -8.21 -31.24
N MET A 399 -31.24 -8.28 -30.07
CA MET A 399 -30.67 -8.16 -28.74
C MET A 399 -30.35 -9.55 -28.19
N MET A 400 -29.21 -9.67 -27.50
CA MET A 400 -28.82 -10.55 -26.38
C MET A 400 -27.37 -11.01 -26.54
N GLY A 401 -26.58 -11.18 -25.48
CA GLY A 401 -26.91 -11.12 -24.06
C GLY A 401 -25.65 -10.77 -23.25
N ALA A 402 -25.88 -10.12 -22.12
CA ALA A 402 -24.85 -9.97 -21.10
C ALA A 402 -24.60 -11.34 -20.47
N THR A 403 -23.35 -11.80 -20.55
CA THR A 403 -22.87 -12.94 -19.79
C THR A 403 -22.98 -12.59 -18.30
N LEU A 404 -23.63 -13.46 -17.53
CA LEU A 404 -23.61 -13.44 -16.07
C LEU A 404 -22.18 -13.73 -15.62
N VAL A 405 -21.42 -12.69 -15.30
CA VAL A 405 -20.11 -12.81 -14.66
C VAL A 405 -20.35 -12.95 -13.16
N GLU A 406 -19.80 -13.99 -12.55
CA GLU A 406 -19.87 -14.20 -11.10
C GLU A 406 -19.31 -12.96 -10.36
N PRO A 407 -19.97 -12.50 -9.27
CA PRO A 407 -19.60 -11.28 -8.56
C PRO A 407 -18.17 -11.22 -8.02
N GLN A 408 -17.47 -12.36 -7.95
CA GLN A 408 -16.11 -12.48 -7.41
C GLN A 408 -15.00 -12.17 -8.45
N GLU A 409 -15.27 -12.32 -9.75
CA GLU A 409 -14.28 -12.03 -10.81
C GLU A 409 -14.37 -10.60 -11.36
N THR A 410 -15.49 -9.90 -11.12
CA THR A 410 -15.68 -8.52 -11.58
C THR A 410 -14.78 -7.52 -10.86
N LEU A 411 -14.38 -6.44 -11.54
CA LEU A 411 -13.60 -5.35 -10.93
C LEU A 411 -14.33 -4.74 -9.73
N SER A 412 -15.66 -4.64 -9.81
CA SER A 412 -16.53 -4.21 -8.72
C SER A 412 -16.42 -5.11 -7.48
N GLY A 413 -16.41 -6.43 -7.68
CA GLY A 413 -16.17 -7.43 -6.64
C GLY A 413 -14.83 -7.22 -5.93
N ARG A 414 -13.75 -7.11 -6.72
CA ARG A 414 -12.39 -6.90 -6.21
C ARG A 414 -12.24 -5.60 -5.40
N LYS A 415 -12.83 -4.49 -5.86
CA LYS A 415 -12.84 -3.20 -5.12
C LYS A 415 -13.47 -3.35 -3.73
N ARG A 416 -14.62 -4.03 -3.65
CA ARG A 416 -15.34 -4.26 -2.38
C ARG A 416 -14.59 -5.21 -1.45
N GLU A 417 -13.96 -6.25 -2.01
CA GLU A 417 -13.14 -7.18 -1.25
C GLU A 417 -11.93 -6.48 -0.62
N LEU A 418 -11.21 -5.65 -1.39
CA LEU A 418 -10.08 -4.87 -0.87
C LEU A 418 -10.50 -4.04 0.35
N VAL A 419 -11.57 -3.25 0.22
CA VAL A 419 -12.05 -2.39 1.31
C VAL A 419 -12.41 -3.20 2.54
N THR A 420 -13.01 -4.38 2.35
CA THR A 420 -13.36 -5.28 3.46
C THR A 420 -12.11 -5.79 4.18
N LYS A 421 -11.08 -6.21 3.43
CA LYS A 421 -9.79 -6.65 4.00
C LYS A 421 -9.04 -5.51 4.68
N LEU A 422 -9.05 -4.30 4.11
CA LEU A 422 -8.41 -3.14 4.71
C LEU A 422 -9.11 -2.68 6.00
N ARG A 423 -10.43 -2.86 6.12
CA ARG A 423 -11.16 -2.55 7.35
C ARG A 423 -10.63 -3.33 8.55
N ALA A 424 -10.21 -4.58 8.37
CA ALA A 424 -9.59 -5.37 9.45
C ALA A 424 -8.28 -4.74 9.98
N HIS A 425 -7.65 -3.85 9.19
CA HIS A 425 -6.41 -3.15 9.53
C HIS A 425 -6.65 -1.72 10.04
N SER A 426 -7.88 -1.35 10.39
CA SER A 426 -8.19 0.00 10.89
C SER A 426 -7.54 0.32 12.23
N GLY A 427 -7.25 -0.70 13.03
CA GLY A 427 -6.57 -0.58 14.33
C GLY A 427 -5.06 -0.78 14.25
N PHE A 428 -4.46 -0.91 13.05
CA PHE A 428 -3.06 -1.30 12.87
C PHE A 428 -2.11 -0.44 13.72
N TYR A 429 -2.12 0.88 13.54
CA TYR A 429 -1.21 1.78 14.26
C TYR A 429 -1.46 1.82 15.77
N SER A 430 -2.71 1.80 16.22
CA SER A 430 -3.04 1.68 17.65
C SER A 430 -2.58 0.36 18.28
N SER A 431 -2.54 -0.74 17.52
CA SER A 431 -2.19 -2.07 18.04
C SER A 431 -0.69 -2.36 18.11
N LEU A 432 0.15 -1.53 17.47
CA LEU A 432 1.60 -1.76 17.41
C LEU A 432 2.27 -1.92 18.79
N PRO A 433 1.96 -1.10 19.82
CA PRO A 433 2.57 -1.30 21.14
C PRO A 433 2.31 -2.70 21.72
N GLU A 434 1.07 -3.17 21.64
CA GLU A 434 0.70 -4.49 22.17
C GLU A 434 1.32 -5.62 21.34
N TYR A 435 1.33 -5.47 20.00
CA TYR A 435 1.99 -6.41 19.10
C TYR A 435 3.49 -6.56 19.40
N ILE A 436 4.22 -5.45 19.60
CA ILE A 436 5.66 -5.51 19.88
C ILE A 436 5.93 -6.10 21.27
N CYS A 437 5.13 -5.73 22.28
CA CYS A 437 5.29 -6.28 23.62
C CYS A 437 5.08 -7.80 23.64
N SER A 438 4.01 -8.29 23.01
CA SER A 438 3.76 -9.73 22.87
C SER A 438 4.86 -10.44 22.07
N HIS A 439 5.38 -9.83 21.00
CA HIS A 439 6.47 -10.39 20.19
C HIS A 439 7.80 -10.49 20.96
N SER A 440 8.06 -9.57 21.89
CA SER A 440 9.21 -9.63 22.80
C SER A 440 9.06 -10.66 23.93
N SER A 441 8.01 -11.50 23.88
CA SER A 441 7.68 -12.51 24.87
C SER A 441 7.46 -11.93 26.28
N THR A 442 6.89 -10.73 26.43
CA THR A 442 6.59 -10.17 27.76
C THR A 442 5.83 -11.15 28.63
N VAL A 443 6.15 -11.23 29.92
CA VAL A 443 5.37 -12.07 30.82
C VAL A 443 4.09 -11.33 31.23
N HIS A 444 2.95 -11.96 30.96
CA HIS A 444 1.64 -11.50 31.41
C HIS A 444 1.31 -12.20 32.74
N ASN A 445 0.81 -11.42 33.71
CA ASN A 445 0.40 -11.84 35.06
C ASN A 445 1.53 -12.30 36.02
N ASN A 446 1.54 -11.67 37.22
CA ASN A 446 2.29 -11.99 38.45
C ASN A 446 3.36 -13.08 38.35
N THR A 447 4.42 -12.78 37.61
CA THR A 447 5.62 -13.59 37.49
C THR A 447 6.80 -12.63 37.48
N PHE A 448 7.95 -13.11 37.96
CA PHE A 448 9.19 -12.34 38.03
C PHE A 448 9.57 -11.78 36.65
N CYS A 449 9.53 -10.46 36.50
CA CYS A 449 9.78 -9.75 35.23
C CYS A 449 10.74 -8.57 35.42
N TRP A 450 11.41 -8.17 34.34
CA TRP A 450 12.37 -7.07 34.32
C TRP A 450 11.67 -5.71 34.24
N ASN A 451 11.94 -4.83 35.21
CA ASN A 451 11.36 -3.48 35.28
C ASN A 451 12.27 -2.37 34.73
N GLY A 452 13.44 -2.73 34.15
CA GLY A 452 14.47 -1.79 33.72
C GLY A 452 15.65 -1.65 34.69
N HIS A 453 15.54 -2.15 35.91
CA HIS A 453 16.60 -2.08 36.93
C HIS A 453 16.87 -3.43 37.60
N GLU A 454 15.81 -4.20 37.86
CA GLU A 454 15.87 -5.52 38.47
C GLU A 454 14.67 -6.38 38.09
N VAL A 455 14.70 -7.64 38.52
CA VAL A 455 13.58 -8.56 38.39
C VAL A 455 12.64 -8.38 39.57
N VAL A 456 11.36 -8.10 39.29
CA VAL A 456 10.32 -7.84 40.29
C VAL A 456 9.12 -8.76 40.08
N GLU A 457 8.42 -9.10 41.16
CA GLU A 457 7.20 -9.92 41.12
C GLU A 457 5.99 -9.14 40.56
N ARG A 458 5.94 -7.82 40.80
CA ARG A 458 4.93 -6.91 40.26
C ARG A 458 5.56 -5.60 39.80
N TYR A 459 5.27 -5.24 38.56
CA TYR A 459 5.54 -3.90 38.05
C TYR A 459 4.40 -2.97 38.44
N THR A 460 4.60 -2.15 39.46
CA THR A 460 3.78 -0.96 39.69
C THR A 460 4.42 0.18 38.93
N HIS A 461 3.66 0.85 38.06
CA HIS A 461 4.15 2.07 37.39
C HIS A 461 4.68 3.04 38.46
N PRO A 462 5.80 3.74 38.22
CA PRO A 462 6.05 4.97 38.96
C PRO A 462 4.84 5.87 38.72
N PRO A 463 4.16 6.37 39.76
CA PRO A 463 3.04 7.28 39.56
C PRO A 463 3.56 8.45 38.71
N THR A 464 2.87 8.73 37.59
CA THR A 464 3.03 9.97 36.85
C THR A 464 2.88 11.09 37.86
N ARG A 465 4.01 11.71 38.24
CA ARG A 465 4.05 12.80 39.21
C ARG A 465 3.37 14.01 38.60
N ASN A 466 2.05 14.08 38.72
CA ASN A 466 1.28 15.29 38.54
C ASN A 466 1.04 15.93 39.91
N GLY A 467 1.54 17.15 40.05
CA GLY A 467 1.18 18.09 41.13
C GLY A 467 2.32 18.42 42.10
N GLY A 468 2.91 19.62 41.94
CA GLY A 468 3.63 20.29 43.02
C GLY A 468 5.16 20.41 42.86
N ARG A 469 5.57 21.59 42.37
CA ARG A 469 6.85 22.30 42.56
C ARG A 469 8.06 21.46 43.02
N SER A 470 8.89 21.06 42.05
CA SER A 470 10.35 21.10 42.15
C SER A 470 10.94 20.75 40.78
N GLN A 471 11.01 21.76 39.91
CA GLN A 471 11.83 21.72 38.71
C GLN A 471 12.80 22.91 38.78
N SER A 472 14.03 22.62 39.19
CA SER A 472 15.20 23.41 38.79
C SER A 472 16.17 22.40 38.19
N GLY A 473 16.07 22.20 36.88
CA GLY A 473 16.96 21.27 36.15
C GLY A 473 16.31 20.38 35.08
N GLN A 474 15.04 20.58 34.72
CA GLN A 474 14.49 20.02 33.49
C GLN A 474 14.46 21.12 32.44
N HIS A 475 15.37 21.04 31.45
CA HIS A 475 15.05 21.58 30.14
C HIS A 475 13.75 20.90 29.72
N GLU A 476 12.66 21.66 29.74
CA GLU A 476 11.40 21.29 29.13
C GLU A 476 11.71 20.67 27.78
N ALA A 477 11.44 19.38 27.65
CA ALA A 477 11.19 18.78 26.36
C ALA A 477 9.96 19.49 25.81
N LYS A 478 10.18 20.68 25.20
CA LYS A 478 9.29 21.29 24.21
C LYS A 478 8.80 20.11 23.39
N ALA A 479 7.52 19.78 23.55
CA ALA A 479 6.90 18.63 22.91
C ALA A 479 7.41 18.59 21.48
N ARG A 480 8.37 17.68 21.21
CA ARG A 480 8.97 17.62 19.88
C ARG A 480 7.80 17.19 19.03
N GLY A 481 7.33 18.11 18.18
CA GLY A 481 6.29 17.80 17.22
C GLY A 481 6.67 16.52 16.45
N PRO A 482 5.69 15.82 15.89
CA PRO A 482 5.92 14.63 15.09
C PRO A 482 7.08 14.85 14.12
N GLU A 483 7.92 13.83 13.94
CA GLU A 483 9.02 13.85 12.98
C GLU A 483 8.52 14.46 11.66
N PRO A 484 9.29 15.36 10.99
CA PRO A 484 8.78 16.09 9.82
C PRO A 484 8.20 15.17 8.74
N VAL A 485 8.74 13.96 8.62
CA VAL A 485 8.25 12.91 7.74
C VAL A 485 6.84 12.41 8.13
N ILE A 486 6.58 12.20 9.42
CA ILE A 486 5.26 11.83 9.93
C ILE A 486 4.25 12.95 9.74
N SER A 487 4.66 14.20 9.99
CA SER A 487 3.81 15.38 9.77
C SER A 487 3.37 15.46 8.30
N GLN A 488 4.29 15.26 7.36
CA GLN A 488 3.99 15.27 5.92
C GLN A 488 2.98 14.17 5.54
N ILE A 489 3.11 12.96 6.08
CA ILE A 489 2.18 11.87 5.80
C ILE A 489 0.80 12.16 6.39
N ILE A 490 0.76 12.67 7.61
CA ILE A 490 -0.49 13.11 8.24
C ILE A 490 -1.19 14.16 7.38
N ASP A 491 -0.46 15.13 6.83
CA ASP A 491 -1.05 16.17 5.97
C ASP A 491 -1.53 15.61 4.62
N LYS A 492 -0.80 14.65 4.04
CA LYS A 492 -1.27 13.91 2.86
C LYS A 492 -2.53 13.10 3.14
N LEU A 493 -2.61 12.42 4.30
CA LEU A 493 -3.81 11.72 4.75
C LEU A 493 -4.98 12.68 4.95
N LYS A 494 -4.77 13.84 5.59
CA LYS A 494 -5.80 14.87 5.72
C LYS A 494 -6.31 15.35 4.36
N HIS A 495 -5.41 15.61 3.42
CA HIS A 495 -5.76 16.06 2.08
C HIS A 495 -6.67 15.05 1.35
N ILE A 496 -6.32 13.76 1.39
CA ILE A 496 -7.16 12.75 0.74
C ILE A 496 -8.50 12.54 1.46
N ASN A 497 -8.50 12.66 2.79
CA ASN A 497 -9.69 12.57 3.63
C ASN A 497 -10.67 13.74 3.43
N GLN A 498 -10.15 14.91 3.03
CA GLN A 498 -10.98 16.07 2.66
C GLN A 498 -11.57 15.95 1.27
N ARG A 499 -10.91 15.19 0.37
CA ARG A 499 -11.42 14.87 -0.97
C ARG A 499 -12.53 13.81 -0.94
N LYS A 500 -13.32 13.73 0.14
CA LYS A 500 -14.59 13.01 0.13
C LYS A 500 -15.36 13.49 -1.08
N LEU A 501 -15.62 12.57 -2.01
CA LEU A 501 -16.70 12.77 -2.95
C LEU A 501 -17.93 12.96 -2.07
N LEU A 502 -18.41 14.21 -2.01
CA LEU A 502 -19.69 14.51 -1.40
C LEU A 502 -20.68 13.46 -1.94
N PRO A 503 -21.55 12.88 -1.10
CA PRO A 503 -22.67 12.13 -1.63
C PRO A 503 -23.36 13.08 -2.60
N ILE A 504 -23.27 12.77 -3.90
CA ILE A 504 -23.93 13.54 -4.93
C ILE A 504 -25.41 13.25 -4.67
N GLN A 505 -26.09 14.22 -4.06
CA GLN A 505 -27.54 14.18 -3.90
C GLN A 505 -28.14 13.92 -5.28
N ASP A 506 -28.96 12.86 -5.34
CA ASP A 506 -29.65 12.38 -6.54
C ASP A 506 -30.45 13.48 -7.26
#